data_AF-A0A0T1PZ24-F1
#
_entry.id   AF-A0A0T1PZ24-F1
#
_cell.length_a   1.000
_cell.length_b   1.000
_cell.length_c   1.000
_cell.angle_alpha   90.00
_cell.angle_beta   90.00
_cell.angle_gamma   90.00
#
_symmetry.space_group_name_H-M   'P 1'
#
loop_
_entity.id
_entity.type
_entity.pdbx_description
1 polymer ?
#
loop_
_entity_poly.entity_id
_entity_poly.type
_entity_poly.pdbx_seq_one_letter_code
_entity_poly.pdbx_strand_id
1 'polypeptide(L)'
;MAFTVPFPRSPLDGTGDDAGGLVRWYEHELGWAAVAGPPVQLVTGLRFDVLELPATAGRGVLRRMGAATGPVALMGRRMRLLVAAGSAEELPGLLDWLEWGGISLDLAILGTDGRMTAPLPPGRGGSGAPGAAVWLRAPVPGREVESSLPALRSAPWGGADAPCLVRLVAAAAAECHRVRLLSARTGGPAPQQRSPQRFASS
;
A
#
# COMPACT_ATOMS: atom_id res chain seq x y z
N MET A 1 28.38 -16.75 -48.35
CA MET A 1 27.60 -16.90 -47.10
C MET A 1 27.19 -15.51 -46.66
N ALA A 2 25.90 -15.18 -46.69
CA ALA A 2 25.40 -13.84 -46.36
C ALA A 2 25.02 -13.78 -44.88
N PHE A 3 25.61 -12.84 -44.13
CA PHE A 3 25.24 -12.56 -42.74
C PHE A 3 23.95 -11.74 -42.73
N THR A 4 22.84 -12.38 -42.35
CA THR A 4 21.59 -11.66 -42.09
C THR A 4 21.71 -10.97 -40.73
N VAL A 5 21.85 -9.65 -40.75
CA VAL A 5 21.81 -8.81 -39.55
C VAL A 5 20.34 -8.64 -39.12
N PRO A 6 19.97 -8.87 -37.84
CA PRO A 6 18.61 -8.62 -37.39
C PRO A 6 18.28 -7.13 -37.44
N PHE A 7 17.06 -6.81 -37.91
CA PHE A 7 16.57 -5.44 -38.05
C PHE A 7 16.58 -4.68 -36.70
N PRO A 8 16.86 -3.36 -36.72
CA PRO A 8 16.77 -2.53 -35.52
C PRO A 8 15.33 -2.55 -34.99
N ARG A 9 15.18 -2.87 -33.69
CA ARG A 9 13.90 -2.81 -33.00
C ARG A 9 13.46 -1.35 -32.92
N SER A 10 12.29 -1.04 -33.48
CA SER A 10 11.66 0.26 -33.30
C SER A 10 11.22 0.44 -31.84
N PRO A 11 11.29 1.66 -31.28
CA PRO A 11 10.82 1.92 -29.93
C PRO A 11 9.29 1.76 -29.90
N LEU A 12 8.79 0.92 -29.00
CA LEU A 12 7.36 0.75 -28.75
C LEU A 12 6.83 2.02 -28.05
N ASP A 13 5.97 2.76 -28.74
CA ASP A 13 4.97 3.65 -28.12
C ASP A 13 3.98 2.77 -27.33
N GLY A 14 4.41 2.30 -26.16
CA GLY A 14 3.71 1.30 -25.35
C GLY A 14 2.90 1.93 -24.21
N THR A 15 1.70 2.42 -24.49
CA THR A 15 0.79 2.89 -23.43
C THR A 15 -0.62 2.28 -23.48
N GLY A 16 -1.07 1.78 -24.64
CA GLY A 16 -2.38 1.14 -24.78
C GLY A 16 -2.39 -0.37 -24.55
N ASP A 17 -1.43 -1.09 -25.16
CA ASP A 17 -1.41 -2.57 -25.14
C ASP A 17 -0.93 -3.13 -23.78
N ASP A 18 -0.07 -2.38 -23.09
CA ASP A 18 0.42 -2.76 -21.77
C ASP A 18 -0.69 -2.73 -20.70
N ALA A 19 -1.56 -1.71 -20.74
CA ALA A 19 -2.66 -1.58 -19.79
C ALA A 19 -3.71 -2.70 -19.95
N GLY A 20 -4.08 -3.04 -21.19
CA GLY A 20 -4.99 -4.15 -21.47
C GLY A 20 -4.38 -5.51 -21.12
N GLY A 21 -3.09 -5.71 -21.39
CA GLY A 21 -2.35 -6.90 -20.96
C GLY A 21 -2.27 -7.05 -19.44
N LEU A 22 -2.11 -5.93 -18.73
CA LEU A 22 -2.02 -5.90 -17.27
C LEU A 22 -3.36 -6.22 -16.60
N VAL A 23 -4.47 -5.67 -17.10
CA VAL A 23 -5.83 -6.02 -16.64
C VAL A 23 -6.08 -7.52 -16.76
N ARG A 24 -5.85 -8.09 -17.95
CA ARG A 24 -6.04 -9.54 -18.18
C ARG A 24 -5.18 -10.40 -17.26
N TRP A 25 -3.95 -9.98 -16.97
CA TRP A 25 -3.06 -10.70 -16.06
C TRP A 25 -3.66 -10.75 -14.65
N TYR A 26 -4.13 -9.61 -14.11
CA TYR A 26 -4.75 -9.57 -12.78
C TYR A 26 -6.03 -10.39 -12.69
N GLU A 27 -6.87 -10.32 -13.72
CA GLU A 27 -8.11 -11.07 -13.79
C GLU A 27 -7.86 -12.59 -13.89
N HIS A 28 -6.88 -13.02 -14.70
CA HIS A 28 -6.60 -14.45 -14.90
C HIS A 28 -5.75 -15.08 -13.80
N GLU A 29 -4.66 -14.43 -13.37
CA GLU A 29 -3.68 -15.03 -12.46
C GLU A 29 -4.09 -14.91 -10.99
N LEU A 30 -4.83 -13.84 -10.65
CA LEU A 30 -5.23 -13.53 -9.28
C LEU A 30 -6.75 -13.49 -9.08
N GLY A 31 -7.55 -13.54 -10.16
CA GLY A 31 -9.01 -13.45 -10.05
C GLY A 31 -9.51 -12.09 -9.56
N TRP A 32 -8.71 -11.03 -9.75
CA TRP A 32 -8.98 -9.69 -9.24
C TRP A 32 -9.56 -8.80 -10.33
N ALA A 33 -10.68 -8.14 -10.01
CA ALA A 33 -11.29 -7.17 -10.90
C ALA A 33 -10.36 -5.97 -11.09
N ALA A 34 -10.03 -5.67 -12.35
CA ALA A 34 -9.18 -4.56 -12.73
C ALA A 34 -9.89 -3.66 -13.75
N VAL A 35 -9.66 -2.36 -13.65
CA VAL A 35 -10.21 -1.35 -14.56
C VAL A 35 -9.06 -0.78 -15.38
N ALA A 36 -9.20 -0.85 -16.70
CA ALA A 36 -8.25 -0.27 -17.63
C ALA A 36 -8.17 1.26 -17.49
N GLY A 37 -6.98 1.81 -17.66
CA GLY A 37 -6.73 3.25 -17.65
C GLY A 37 -5.25 3.58 -17.43
N PRO A 38 -4.82 4.83 -17.63
CA PRO A 38 -3.51 5.30 -17.19
C PRO A 38 -3.63 5.94 -15.78
N PRO A 39 -3.30 5.25 -14.68
CA PRO A 39 -2.85 3.86 -14.57
C PRO A 39 -3.99 2.87 -14.28
N VAL A 40 -3.73 1.58 -14.53
CA VAL A 40 -4.67 0.48 -14.26
C VAL A 40 -5.01 0.46 -12.77
N GLN A 41 -6.28 0.25 -12.44
CA GLN A 41 -6.76 0.21 -11.05
C GLN A 41 -7.30 -1.17 -10.71
N LEU A 42 -7.05 -1.64 -9.49
CA LEU A 42 -7.67 -2.81 -8.91
C LEU A 42 -8.85 -2.37 -8.04
N VAL A 43 -9.97 -3.07 -8.17
CA VAL A 43 -11.20 -2.80 -7.41
C VAL A 43 -11.06 -3.40 -6.00
N THR A 44 -11.31 -2.60 -4.97
CA THR A 44 -11.29 -3.05 -3.56
C THR A 44 -12.71 -3.37 -3.08
N GLY A 45 -12.85 -4.08 -1.95
CA GLY A 45 -14.15 -4.50 -1.40
C GLY A 45 -14.77 -5.75 -2.01
N LEU A 46 -14.15 -6.32 -3.05
CA LEU A 46 -14.62 -7.57 -3.66
C LEU A 46 -13.87 -8.79 -3.11
N ARG A 47 -12.54 -8.79 -3.29
CA ARG A 47 -11.65 -9.88 -2.86
C ARG A 47 -10.75 -9.48 -1.69
N PHE A 48 -10.47 -8.18 -1.57
CA PHE A 48 -9.62 -7.61 -0.56
C PHE A 48 -9.98 -6.14 -0.35
N ASP A 49 -9.67 -5.66 0.84
CA ASP A 49 -9.59 -4.24 1.15
C ASP A 49 -8.11 -3.84 1.25
N VAL A 50 -7.85 -2.53 1.28
CA VAL A 50 -6.48 -2.00 1.33
C VAL A 50 -6.32 -1.05 2.49
N LEU A 51 -5.46 -1.42 3.43
CA LEU A 51 -5.01 -0.53 4.49
C LEU A 51 -3.83 0.32 3.99
N GLU A 52 -4.03 1.63 3.90
CA GLU A 52 -3.05 2.59 3.42
C GLU A 52 -2.46 3.43 4.55
N LEU A 53 -1.14 3.55 4.59
CA LEU A 53 -0.40 4.29 5.62
C LEU A 53 0.89 4.91 5.06
N PRO A 54 1.57 5.81 5.80
CA PRO A 54 2.84 6.36 5.36
C PRO A 54 3.88 5.26 5.20
N ALA A 55 4.67 5.31 4.13
CA ALA A 55 5.69 4.29 3.87
C ALA A 55 6.71 4.16 5.01
N THR A 56 6.99 5.24 5.74
CA THR A 56 7.83 5.25 6.95
C THR A 56 7.25 4.40 8.08
N ALA A 57 5.94 4.50 8.31
CA ALA A 57 5.21 3.70 9.29
C ALA A 57 5.08 2.25 8.82
N GLY A 58 4.70 2.05 7.55
CA GLY A 58 4.60 0.73 6.93
C GLY A 58 5.90 -0.10 7.02
N ARG A 59 7.07 0.53 6.85
CA ARG A 59 8.36 -0.14 7.10
C ARG A 59 8.51 -0.63 8.55
N GLY A 60 7.98 0.11 9.52
CA GLY A 60 7.91 -0.34 10.92
C GLY A 60 7.00 -1.55 11.11
N VAL A 61 5.83 -1.53 10.48
CA VAL A 61 4.89 -2.66 10.50
C VAL A 61 5.54 -3.91 9.90
N LEU A 62 6.18 -3.79 8.72
CA LEU A 62 6.86 -4.90 8.06
C LEU A 62 7.97 -5.51 8.93
N ARG A 63 8.76 -4.68 9.63
CA ARG A 63 9.80 -5.18 10.55
C ARG A 63 9.23 -5.94 11.74
N ARG A 64 8.06 -5.52 12.25
CA ARG A 64 7.42 -6.12 13.43
C ARG A 64 6.66 -7.41 13.09
N MET A 65 5.97 -7.41 11.96
CA MET A 65 5.00 -8.45 11.61
C MET A 65 5.52 -9.44 10.56
N GLY A 66 6.56 -9.09 9.81
CA GLY A 66 7.17 -9.98 8.82
C GLY A 66 6.15 -10.47 7.79
N ALA A 67 6.12 -11.78 7.56
CA ALA A 67 5.22 -12.44 6.60
C ALA A 67 3.73 -12.29 6.95
N ALA A 68 3.40 -12.08 8.23
CA ALA A 68 2.01 -11.98 8.71
C ALA A 68 1.28 -10.69 8.27
N THR A 69 1.92 -9.81 7.49
CA THR A 69 1.25 -8.63 6.90
C THR A 69 0.52 -8.92 5.60
N GLY A 70 0.70 -10.10 4.99
CA GLY A 70 0.17 -10.41 3.66
C GLY A 70 0.88 -9.63 2.53
N PRO A 71 0.26 -9.54 1.33
CA PRO A 71 0.78 -8.79 0.19
C PRO A 71 0.86 -7.28 0.47
N VAL A 72 1.93 -6.65 0.01
CA VAL A 72 2.22 -5.24 0.28
C VAL A 72 2.73 -4.54 -0.96
N ALA A 73 2.10 -3.41 -1.29
CA ALA A 73 2.51 -2.52 -2.37
C ALA A 73 3.03 -1.19 -1.83
N LEU A 74 3.90 -0.54 -2.60
CA LEU A 74 4.38 0.81 -2.37
C LEU A 74 3.97 1.69 -3.56
N MET A 75 3.39 2.86 -3.29
CA MET A 75 3.08 3.87 -4.30
C MET A 75 3.49 5.24 -3.77
N GLY A 76 4.55 5.81 -4.35
CA GLY A 76 5.14 7.06 -3.88
C GLY A 76 5.51 7.00 -2.39
N ARG A 77 4.79 7.78 -1.56
CA ARG A 77 5.02 7.88 -0.09
C ARG A 77 4.07 7.04 0.75
N ARG A 78 3.16 6.29 0.11
CA ARG A 78 2.13 5.49 0.76
C ARG A 78 2.42 4.01 0.56
N MET A 79 2.25 3.24 1.62
CA MET A 79 2.28 1.78 1.57
C MET A 79 0.85 1.26 1.66
N ARG A 80 0.55 0.21 0.89
CA ARG A 80 -0.77 -0.41 0.78
C ARG A 80 -0.65 -1.87 1.18
N LEU A 81 -1.28 -2.23 2.29
CA LEU A 81 -1.32 -3.60 2.79
C LEU A 81 -2.68 -4.17 2.45
N LEU A 82 -2.70 -5.31 1.76
CA LEU A 82 -3.94 -5.98 1.42
C LEU A 82 -4.45 -6.71 2.67
N VAL A 83 -5.73 -6.54 2.95
CA VAL A 83 -6.45 -7.18 4.06
C VAL A 83 -7.74 -7.81 3.53
N ALA A 84 -8.37 -8.69 4.30
CA ALA A 84 -9.57 -9.37 3.85
C ALA A 84 -10.70 -8.37 3.51
N ALA A 85 -11.50 -8.66 2.48
CA ALA A 85 -12.66 -7.86 2.14
C ALA A 85 -13.60 -7.70 3.36
N GLY A 86 -14.18 -6.51 3.54
CA GLY A 86 -15.00 -6.15 4.69
C GLY A 86 -14.22 -5.56 5.87
N SER A 87 -12.88 -5.60 5.84
CA SER A 87 -12.03 -4.95 6.86
C SER A 87 -12.25 -3.43 6.93
N ALA A 88 -12.69 -2.80 5.84
CA ALA A 88 -13.03 -1.38 5.81
C ALA A 88 -14.17 -1.01 6.76
N GLU A 89 -15.17 -1.89 6.89
CA GLU A 89 -16.33 -1.71 7.77
C GLU A 89 -15.95 -1.93 9.24
N GLU A 90 -15.01 -2.85 9.48
CA GLU A 90 -14.53 -3.21 10.82
C GLU A 90 -13.50 -2.20 11.39
N LEU A 91 -12.76 -1.50 10.52
CA LEU A 91 -11.63 -0.67 10.94
C LEU A 91 -12.00 0.43 11.96
N PRO A 92 -13.08 1.22 11.78
CA PRO A 92 -13.42 2.27 12.75
C PRO A 92 -13.68 1.69 14.15
N GLY A 93 -14.53 0.66 14.25
CA GLY A 93 -14.82 0.01 15.53
C GLY A 93 -13.59 -0.65 16.15
N LEU A 94 -12.69 -1.19 15.32
CA LEU A 94 -11.44 -1.75 15.79
C LEU A 94 -10.46 -0.69 16.32
N LEU A 95 -10.36 0.47 15.67
CA LEU A 95 -9.55 1.59 16.17
C LEU A 95 -10.10 2.15 17.48
N ASP A 96 -11.41 2.25 17.60
CA ASP A 96 -12.07 2.67 18.84
C ASP A 96 -11.81 1.66 19.97
N TRP A 97 -11.96 0.36 19.69
CA TRP A 97 -11.68 -0.71 20.65
C TRP A 97 -10.21 -0.74 21.09
N LEU A 98 -9.29 -0.46 20.18
CA LEU A 98 -7.86 -0.34 20.48
C LEU A 98 -7.47 1.00 21.13
N GLU A 99 -8.44 1.85 21.48
CA GLU A 99 -8.24 3.17 22.10
C GLU A 99 -7.45 4.16 21.23
N TRP A 100 -7.46 3.96 19.89
CA TRP A 100 -6.90 4.89 18.93
C TRP A 100 -7.93 5.88 18.36
N GLY A 101 -9.21 5.75 18.74
CA GLY A 101 -10.29 6.64 18.35
C GLY A 101 -9.95 8.12 18.61
N GLY A 102 -10.26 8.99 17.63
CA GLY A 102 -9.99 10.44 17.72
C GLY A 102 -8.53 10.86 17.55
N ILE A 103 -7.59 9.92 17.44
CA ILE A 103 -6.19 10.23 17.11
C ILE A 103 -6.07 10.31 15.58
N SER A 104 -5.61 11.45 15.06
CA SER A 104 -5.25 11.58 13.65
C SER A 104 -4.01 10.72 13.35
N LEU A 105 -4.26 9.46 13.04
CA LEU A 105 -3.34 8.51 12.43
C LEU A 105 -3.51 8.72 10.92
N ASP A 106 -2.42 8.92 10.19
CA ASP A 106 -2.42 9.08 8.72
C ASP A 106 -2.73 7.73 8.01
N LEU A 107 -3.74 7.02 8.52
CA LEU A 107 -4.18 5.69 8.15
C LEU A 107 -5.50 5.84 7.40
N ALA A 108 -5.62 5.18 6.25
CA ALA A 108 -6.83 5.12 5.46
C ALA A 108 -7.14 3.67 5.09
N ILE A 109 -8.39 3.36 4.78
CA ILE A 109 -8.77 2.06 4.26
C ILE A 109 -9.63 2.23 3.01
N LEU A 110 -9.34 1.43 1.99
CA LEU A 110 -10.10 1.35 0.75
C LEU A 110 -10.88 0.04 0.78
N GLY A 111 -12.20 0.15 0.92
CA GLY A 111 -13.13 -0.99 0.93
C GLY A 111 -13.96 -1.04 -0.35
N THR A 112 -15.25 -1.36 -0.21
CA THR A 112 -16.25 -1.33 -1.29
C THR A 112 -16.21 -0.02 -2.06
N ASP A 113 -16.35 -0.12 -3.40
CA ASP A 113 -16.26 0.99 -4.37
C ASP A 113 -14.91 1.73 -4.43
N GLY A 114 -13.96 1.34 -3.58
CA GLY A 114 -12.60 1.82 -3.60
C GLY A 114 -11.78 1.24 -4.75
N ARG A 115 -10.64 1.88 -5.01
CA ARG A 115 -9.71 1.47 -6.05
C ARG A 115 -8.27 1.73 -5.60
N MET A 116 -7.37 0.80 -5.90
CA MET A 116 -5.93 1.05 -5.77
C MET A 116 -5.24 0.90 -7.11
N THR A 117 -4.20 1.70 -7.35
CA THR A 117 -3.38 1.54 -8.56
C THR A 117 -2.72 0.17 -8.56
N ALA A 118 -2.89 -0.55 -9.67
CA ALA A 118 -2.37 -1.89 -9.88
C ALA A 118 -0.84 -1.85 -9.89
N PRO A 119 -0.16 -2.56 -8.98
CA PRO A 119 1.29 -2.63 -9.03
C PRO A 119 1.77 -3.42 -10.25
N LEU A 120 3.00 -3.20 -10.69
CA LEU A 120 3.56 -4.03 -11.76
C LEU A 120 3.78 -5.49 -11.27
N PRO A 121 3.34 -6.51 -12.02
CA PRO A 121 3.55 -7.91 -11.68
C PRO A 121 5.04 -8.24 -11.58
N PRO A 122 5.45 -9.15 -10.68
CA PRO A 122 6.83 -9.60 -10.59
C PRO A 122 7.31 -10.15 -11.94
N GLY A 123 8.52 -9.77 -12.37
CA GLY A 123 9.11 -10.26 -13.62
C GLY A 123 8.65 -9.54 -14.89
N ARG A 124 7.65 -8.65 -14.84
CA ARG A 124 7.36 -7.72 -15.95
C ARG A 124 8.39 -6.59 -15.92
N GLY A 125 9.40 -6.71 -16.79
CA GLY A 125 10.52 -5.78 -16.90
C GLY A 125 10.07 -4.40 -17.35
N GLY A 126 10.02 -3.46 -16.42
CA GLY A 126 9.88 -2.03 -16.68
C GLY A 126 10.39 -1.28 -15.47
N SER A 127 11.29 -0.32 -15.68
CA SER A 127 11.51 0.72 -14.67
C SER A 127 10.21 1.51 -14.63
N GLY A 128 9.32 1.16 -13.70
CA GLY A 128 8.07 1.90 -13.52
C GLY A 128 8.39 3.38 -13.38
N ALA A 129 7.52 4.24 -13.93
CA ALA A 129 7.67 5.68 -13.77
C ALA A 129 7.88 6.03 -12.29
N PRO A 130 8.66 7.08 -11.95
CA PRO A 130 8.82 7.51 -10.56
C PRO A 130 7.45 7.65 -9.87
N GLY A 131 7.25 6.91 -8.79
CA GLY A 131 5.97 6.89 -8.06
C GLY A 131 4.95 5.85 -8.52
N ALA A 132 5.25 5.03 -9.53
CA ALA A 132 4.44 3.88 -9.91
C ALA A 132 4.28 2.90 -8.73
N ALA A 133 3.13 2.20 -8.72
CA ALA A 133 2.87 1.17 -7.73
C ALA A 133 3.76 -0.05 -7.98
N VAL A 134 4.45 -0.53 -6.93
CA VAL A 134 5.32 -1.71 -6.98
C VAL A 134 5.02 -2.66 -5.83
N TRP A 135 5.11 -3.96 -6.08
CA TRP A 135 5.02 -4.97 -5.02
C TRP A 135 6.30 -4.97 -4.18
N LEU A 136 6.16 -4.72 -2.88
CA LEU A 136 7.20 -5.04 -1.88
C LEU A 136 7.10 -6.50 -1.44
N ARG A 137 5.87 -7.02 -1.40
CA ARG A 137 5.58 -8.45 -1.29
C ARG A 137 4.42 -8.77 -2.21
N ALA A 138 4.70 -9.50 -3.27
CA ALA A 138 3.69 -9.89 -4.24
C ALA A 138 2.76 -10.98 -3.69
N PRO A 139 1.49 -11.01 -4.10
CA PRO A 139 0.66 -12.19 -3.92
C PRO A 139 1.23 -13.38 -4.71
N VAL A 140 1.00 -14.60 -4.23
CA VAL A 140 1.39 -15.82 -4.95
C VAL A 140 0.29 -16.14 -5.97
N PRO A 141 0.59 -16.17 -7.29
CA PRO A 141 -0.39 -16.55 -8.30
C PRO A 141 -0.96 -17.96 -8.08
N GLY A 142 -2.22 -18.18 -8.45
CA GLY A 142 -2.85 -19.51 -8.38
C GLY A 142 -3.19 -20.03 -6.97
N ARG A 143 -2.99 -19.23 -5.92
CA ARG A 143 -3.45 -19.53 -4.56
C ARG A 143 -4.56 -18.55 -4.20
N GLU A 144 -5.62 -19.02 -3.53
CA GLU A 144 -6.66 -18.15 -2.97
C GLU A 144 -6.01 -17.15 -2.02
N VAL A 145 -5.87 -15.91 -2.48
CA VAL A 145 -5.17 -14.87 -1.74
C VAL A 145 -5.90 -14.57 -0.44
N GLU A 146 -7.23 -14.69 -0.45
CA GLU A 146 -8.12 -14.41 0.67
C GLU A 146 -7.70 -15.20 1.93
N SER A 147 -7.22 -16.44 1.75
CA SER A 147 -6.73 -17.30 2.84
C SER A 147 -5.45 -16.79 3.52
N SER A 148 -4.71 -15.90 2.86
CA SER A 148 -3.44 -15.31 3.33
C SER A 148 -3.56 -13.84 3.75
N LEU A 149 -4.76 -13.27 3.63
CA LEU A 149 -5.00 -11.88 4.01
C LEU A 149 -5.32 -11.78 5.50
N PRO A 150 -4.77 -10.76 6.19
CA PRO A 150 -5.20 -10.42 7.54
C PRO A 150 -6.71 -10.22 7.61
N ALA A 151 -7.38 -10.99 8.48
CA ALA A 151 -8.83 -10.93 8.67
C ALA A 151 -9.18 -10.78 10.16
N LEU A 152 -10.36 -10.23 10.47
CA LEU A 152 -10.89 -10.18 11.84
C LEU A 152 -11.36 -11.56 12.30
N ARG A 153 -12.03 -12.29 11.39
CA ARG A 153 -12.47 -13.67 11.60
C ARG A 153 -11.61 -14.58 10.73
N SER A 154 -10.74 -15.36 11.35
CA SER A 154 -10.05 -16.44 10.64
C SER A 154 -11.09 -17.48 10.19
N ALA A 155 -10.90 -18.07 9.01
CA ALA A 155 -11.65 -19.26 8.62
C ALA A 155 -11.54 -20.32 9.75
N PRO A 156 -12.58 -21.14 9.99
CA PRO A 156 -12.63 -22.06 11.13
C PRO A 156 -11.49 -23.10 11.19
N TRP A 157 -10.67 -23.19 10.15
CA TRP A 157 -9.55 -24.13 9.99
C TRP A 157 -8.18 -23.43 10.04
N GLY A 158 -8.14 -22.13 10.38
CA GLY A 158 -6.91 -21.33 10.44
C GLY A 158 -6.03 -21.70 11.64
N GLY A 159 -4.79 -22.11 11.39
CA GLY A 159 -3.80 -22.32 12.44
C GLY A 159 -3.45 -21.03 13.20
N ALA A 160 -2.88 -21.16 14.40
CA ALA A 160 -2.53 -20.07 15.31
C ALA A 160 -1.59 -18.99 14.73
N ASP A 161 -1.00 -19.25 13.56
CA ASP A 161 -0.06 -18.36 12.85
C ASP A 161 -0.72 -17.59 11.69
N ALA A 162 -2.05 -17.67 11.55
CA ALA A 162 -2.79 -16.92 10.55
C ALA A 162 -2.68 -15.40 10.78
N PRO A 163 -2.53 -14.61 9.70
CA PRO A 163 -2.45 -13.16 9.80
C PRO A 163 -3.75 -12.60 10.41
N CYS A 164 -3.63 -11.83 11.49
CA CYS A 164 -4.76 -11.28 12.25
C CYS A 164 -4.89 -9.77 12.02
N LEU A 165 -6.07 -9.31 11.60
CA LEU A 165 -6.35 -7.90 11.33
C LEU A 165 -6.10 -7.03 12.57
N VAL A 166 -6.52 -7.48 13.76
CA VAL A 166 -6.34 -6.76 15.03
C VAL A 166 -4.86 -6.43 15.27
N ARG A 167 -3.98 -7.44 15.16
CA ARG A 167 -2.54 -7.27 15.35
C ARG A 167 -1.94 -6.34 14.31
N LEU A 168 -2.41 -6.43 13.07
CA LEU A 168 -1.94 -5.57 11.99
C LEU A 168 -2.33 -4.11 12.23
N VAL A 169 -3.59 -3.84 12.57
CA VAL A 169 -4.09 -2.48 12.84
C VAL A 169 -3.42 -1.89 14.07
N ALA A 170 -3.24 -2.65 15.15
CA ALA A 170 -2.50 -2.20 16.32
C ALA A 170 -1.05 -1.81 15.98
N ALA A 171 -0.36 -2.63 15.16
CA ALA A 171 0.99 -2.30 14.70
C ALA A 171 1.00 -1.06 13.80
N ALA A 172 0.05 -0.93 12.87
CA ALA A 172 -0.06 0.20 11.97
C ALA A 172 -0.32 1.51 12.73
N ALA A 173 -1.26 1.51 13.68
CA ALA A 173 -1.57 2.65 14.52
C ALA A 173 -0.36 3.11 15.34
N ALA A 174 0.30 2.17 16.03
CA ALA A 174 1.49 2.47 16.83
C ALA A 174 2.64 3.06 15.98
N GLU A 175 2.90 2.51 14.79
CA GLU A 175 3.95 3.02 13.90
C GLU A 175 3.60 4.37 13.26
N CYS A 176 2.33 4.59 12.91
CA CYS A 176 1.86 5.90 12.44
C CYS A 176 2.02 6.96 13.52
N HIS A 177 1.62 6.65 14.75
CA HIS A 177 1.78 7.53 15.89
C HIS A 177 3.26 7.83 16.17
N ARG A 178 4.13 6.81 16.15
CA ARG A 178 5.59 6.97 16.31
C ARG A 178 6.18 7.91 15.26
N VAL A 179 5.81 7.75 13.99
CA VAL A 179 6.29 8.63 12.90
C VAL A 179 5.84 10.06 13.12
N ARG A 180 4.58 10.26 13.54
CA ARG A 180 4.05 11.60 13.87
C ARG A 180 4.83 12.24 15.01
N LEU A 181 5.08 11.52 16.10
CA LEU A 181 5.87 12.01 17.23
C LEU A 181 7.30 12.39 16.83
N LEU A 182 7.95 11.56 16.01
CA LEU A 182 9.31 11.85 15.53
C LEU A 182 9.33 13.06 14.61
N SER A 183 8.33 13.21 13.74
CA SER A 183 8.22 14.37 12.83
C SER A 183 8.00 15.67 13.60
N ALA A 184 7.21 15.64 14.68
CA ALA A 184 7.01 16.79 15.56
C ALA A 184 8.31 17.20 16.30
N ARG A 185 9.15 16.24 16.70
CA ARG A 185 10.46 16.52 17.30
C ARG A 185 11.43 17.18 16.32
N THR A 186 11.42 16.74 15.06
CA THR A 186 12.28 17.32 14.01
C THR A 186 11.76 18.67 13.50
N GLY A 187 10.46 18.92 13.62
CA GLY A 187 9.81 20.18 13.25
C GLY A 187 9.71 21.21 14.38
N GLY A 188 10.58 21.11 15.41
CA GLY A 188 10.63 22.06 16.52
C GLY A 188 10.71 23.53 16.07
N PRO A 189 10.31 24.50 16.93
CA PRO A 189 9.94 25.84 16.51
C PRO A 189 11.05 26.49 15.69
N ALA A 190 10.69 27.00 14.50
CA ALA A 190 11.57 27.84 13.70
C ALA A 190 12.18 28.93 14.59
N PRO A 191 13.47 29.28 14.44
CA PRO A 191 14.06 30.36 15.22
C PRO A 191 13.20 31.61 15.02
N GLN A 192 12.50 32.04 16.07
CA GLN A 192 11.81 33.32 16.08
C GLN A 192 12.89 34.36 15.82
N GLN A 193 12.84 34.94 14.63
CA GLN A 193 13.66 36.04 14.22
C GLN A 193 13.28 37.21 15.15
N ARG A 194 13.97 37.31 16.28
CA ARG A 194 13.79 38.41 17.23
C ARG A 194 14.18 39.67 16.47
N SER A 195 13.18 40.43 16.04
CA SER A 195 13.34 41.77 15.53
C SER A 195 14.19 42.55 16.55
N PRO A 196 15.30 43.19 16.14
CA PRO A 196 16.09 43.98 17.06
C PRO A 196 15.21 45.13 17.56
N GLN A 197 14.89 45.12 18.85
CA GLN A 197 14.26 46.25 19.50
C GLN A 197 15.24 47.42 19.41
N ARG A 198 14.95 48.38 18.53
CA ARG A 198 15.64 49.66 18.52
C ARG A 198 15.28 50.35 19.84
N PHE A 199 16.22 50.35 20.77
CA PHE A 199 16.20 51.31 21.86
C PHE A 199 16.36 52.70 21.25
N ALA A 200 15.28 53.48 21.24
CA ALA A 200 15.36 54.90 21.01
C ALA A 200 15.96 55.53 22.28
N SER A 201 17.19 56.02 22.16
CA SER A 201 17.80 56.89 23.15
C SER A 201 17.47 58.34 22.78
N SER A 202 16.88 59.03 23.78
CA SER A 202 16.85 60.48 24.02
C SER A 202 16.09 61.39 23.06
#